data_AF-A0A200J045-F1
#
_entry.id   AF-A0A200J045-F1
#
_cell.length_a   1.000
_cell.length_b   1.000
_cell.length_c   1.000
_cell.angle_alpha   90.00
_cell.angle_beta   90.00
_cell.angle_gamma   90.00
#
_symmetry.space_group_name_H-M   'P 1'
#
loop_
_entity.id
_entity.type
_entity.pdbx_description
1 polymer ?
#
loop_
_entity_poly.entity_id
_entity_poly.type
_entity_poly.pdbx_seq_one_letter_code
_entity_poly.pdbx_strand_id
1 'polypeptide(L)'
;MKKFCLIGVLLVLMAGCSKASSVDKNIKNEKAFIALGFKEMKLLIKNNTDGNITVFDSETEFSIKKNKKWVLADETHGLTAFTTNILSGEENELDLTNRLSQIKEKEIKVTIHYEYKNKKYETSTIYSKMK
;
A
#
# COMPACT_ATOMS: atom_id res chain seq x y z
N MET A 1 -26.50 49.79 -49.51
CA MET A 1 -25.60 50.67 -48.72
C MET A 1 -25.55 50.19 -47.28
N LYS A 2 -24.38 50.35 -46.64
CA LYS A 2 -24.03 50.09 -45.22
C LYS A 2 -23.55 48.67 -44.85
N LYS A 3 -22.24 48.65 -44.58
CA LYS A 3 -21.38 47.65 -43.96
C LYS A 3 -21.51 47.72 -42.42
N PHE A 4 -20.83 46.77 -41.77
CA PHE A 4 -20.40 46.71 -40.35
C PHE A 4 -21.40 46.06 -39.38
N CYS A 5 -21.00 45.21 -38.42
CA CYS A 5 -19.69 45.03 -37.80
C CYS A 5 -19.52 43.64 -37.17
N LEU A 6 -18.26 43.19 -37.10
CA LEU A 6 -17.74 42.19 -36.16
C LEU A 6 -18.24 42.45 -34.73
N ILE A 7 -18.50 41.39 -33.96
CA ILE A 7 -17.93 41.13 -32.63
C ILE A 7 -18.04 39.61 -32.41
N GLY A 8 -16.99 38.89 -32.80
CA GLY A 8 -16.73 37.54 -32.33
C GLY A 8 -15.74 37.65 -31.17
N VAL A 9 -16.25 37.88 -29.97
CA VAL A 9 -15.44 37.92 -28.74
C VAL A 9 -16.21 37.22 -27.63
N LEU A 10 -15.81 36.00 -27.31
CA LEU A 10 -15.46 35.59 -25.95
C LEU A 10 -14.81 34.19 -26.06
N LEU A 11 -13.49 34.06 -25.90
CA LEU A 11 -12.80 33.83 -24.61
C LEU A 11 -13.27 32.49 -24.00
N VAL A 12 -12.43 31.49 -23.72
CA VAL A 12 -11.41 31.50 -22.66
C VAL A 12 -10.65 30.15 -22.70
N LEU A 13 -9.31 30.23 -22.79
CA LEU A 13 -8.30 29.37 -22.14
C LEU A 13 -8.34 27.84 -22.36
N MET A 14 -7.68 27.37 -23.42
CA MET A 14 -6.88 26.14 -23.33
C MET A 14 -5.50 26.49 -22.76
N ALA A 15 -5.47 26.83 -21.48
CA ALA A 15 -4.26 26.89 -20.69
C ALA A 15 -4.31 25.76 -19.65
N GLY A 16 -3.26 24.95 -19.60
CA GLY A 16 -3.02 24.11 -18.43
C GLY A 16 -2.57 22.70 -18.76
N CYS A 17 -1.28 22.56 -19.03
CA CYS A 17 -0.56 21.32 -18.77
C CYS A 17 -0.95 20.76 -17.40
N SER A 18 -1.29 19.49 -17.34
CA SER A 18 -0.79 18.63 -16.28
C SER A 18 -0.56 17.27 -16.88
N LYS A 19 0.70 17.05 -17.29
CA LYS A 19 1.29 15.71 -17.25
C LYS A 19 0.94 15.16 -15.86
N ALA A 20 -0.05 14.28 -15.80
CA ALA A 20 -0.28 13.48 -14.61
C ALA A 20 0.99 12.67 -14.44
N SER A 21 1.84 13.21 -13.56
CA SER A 21 3.02 12.57 -13.04
C SER A 21 2.59 11.18 -12.60
N SER A 22 2.94 10.17 -13.39
CA SER A 22 3.09 8.83 -12.90
C SER A 22 4.22 8.91 -11.89
N VAL A 23 3.89 9.30 -10.66
CA VAL A 23 4.68 8.94 -9.50
C VAL A 23 4.48 7.44 -9.36
N ASP A 24 5.13 6.72 -10.27
CA ASP A 24 5.67 5.42 -9.98
C ASP A 24 6.64 5.71 -8.84
N LYS A 25 6.16 5.62 -7.59
CA LYS A 25 7.02 5.46 -6.44
C LYS A 25 7.70 4.13 -6.69
N ASN A 26 8.79 4.23 -7.43
CA ASN A 26 9.81 3.23 -7.55
C ASN A 26 10.39 3.14 -6.14
N ILE A 27 9.75 2.32 -5.31
CA ILE A 27 10.21 1.94 -3.98
C ILE A 27 11.47 1.14 -4.25
N LYS A 28 12.58 1.87 -4.41
CA LYS A 28 13.91 1.33 -4.35
C LYS A 28 13.98 0.57 -3.04
N ASN A 29 14.26 -0.72 -3.14
CA ASN A 29 14.69 -1.60 -2.06
C ASN A 29 15.91 -0.98 -1.34
N GLU A 30 15.68 0.01 -0.48
CA GLU A 30 16.47 0.13 0.73
C GLU A 30 16.32 -1.21 1.46
N LYS A 31 17.43 -1.79 1.93
CA LYS A 31 17.44 -3.08 2.63
C LYS A 31 16.25 -3.14 3.59
N ALA A 32 15.27 -3.99 3.29
CA ALA A 32 14.05 -4.05 4.09
C ALA A 32 14.44 -4.43 5.52
N PHE A 33 14.14 -3.55 6.48
CA PHE A 33 14.43 -3.77 7.91
C PHE A 33 13.73 -5.02 8.44
N ILE A 34 12.65 -5.43 7.78
CA ILE A 34 11.93 -6.67 8.04
C ILE A 34 11.86 -7.54 6.79
N ALA A 35 11.87 -8.85 7.00
CA ALA A 35 11.50 -9.83 5.97
C ALA A 35 10.07 -10.31 6.21
N LEU A 36 9.31 -10.47 5.11
CA LEU A 36 7.93 -10.93 5.14
C LEU A 36 7.81 -12.31 4.48
N GLY A 37 7.02 -13.18 5.10
CA GLY A 37 6.67 -14.49 4.56
C GLY A 37 5.25 -14.88 4.93
N PHE A 38 4.75 -15.96 4.35
CA PHE A 38 3.47 -16.53 4.76
C PHE A 38 3.64 -17.96 5.23
N LYS A 39 2.91 -18.28 6.29
CA LYS A 39 2.62 -19.64 6.72
C LYS A 39 1.11 -19.76 6.78
N GLU A 40 0.53 -20.44 5.79
CA GLU A 40 -0.92 -20.45 5.58
C GLU A 40 -1.46 -19.01 5.47
N MET A 41 -2.48 -18.64 6.23
CA MET A 41 -3.05 -17.28 6.26
C MET A 41 -2.41 -16.37 7.32
N LYS A 42 -1.26 -16.76 7.88
CA LYS A 42 -0.51 -15.94 8.82
C LYS A 42 0.67 -15.26 8.13
N LEU A 43 0.80 -13.96 8.36
CA LEU A 43 1.94 -13.18 7.91
C LEU A 43 3.08 -13.34 8.93
N LEU A 44 4.21 -13.87 8.48
CA LEU A 44 5.46 -13.92 9.25
C LEU A 44 6.22 -12.61 9.03
N ILE A 45 6.60 -11.96 10.12
CA ILE A 45 7.35 -10.70 10.11
C ILE A 45 8.62 -10.91 10.92
N LYS A 46 9.77 -10.93 10.24
CA LYS A 46 11.08 -11.10 10.87
C LYS A 46 11.84 -9.79 10.92
N ASN A 47 12.30 -9.39 12.09
CA ASN A 47 13.14 -8.21 12.29
C ASN A 47 14.60 -8.52 11.98
N ASN A 48 15.15 -7.90 10.92
CA ASN A 48 16.54 -8.07 10.49
C ASN A 48 17.46 -6.93 10.96
N THR A 49 17.04 -6.18 11.96
CA THR A 49 17.80 -5.06 12.53
C THR A 49 18.28 -5.36 13.94
N ASP A 50 19.25 -4.57 14.41
CA ASP A 50 19.77 -4.66 15.78
C ASP A 50 18.88 -3.97 16.83
N GLY A 51 17.74 -3.40 16.42
CA GLY A 51 16.81 -2.68 17.31
C GLY A 51 15.38 -3.18 17.20
N ASN A 52 14.49 -2.65 18.03
CA ASN A 52 13.08 -3.02 18.02
C ASN A 52 12.34 -2.36 16.85
N ILE A 53 11.39 -3.09 16.28
CA ILE A 53 10.49 -2.59 15.25
C ILE A 53 9.07 -2.63 15.78
N THR A 54 8.35 -1.52 15.63
CA THR A 54 6.93 -1.42 15.97
C THR A 54 6.11 -1.54 14.71
N VAL A 55 5.41 -2.66 14.51
CA VAL A 55 4.46 -2.85 13.41
C VAL A 55 3.11 -2.27 13.80
N PHE A 56 2.49 -1.53 12.89
CA PHE A 56 1.14 -0.99 13.03
C PHE A 56 0.14 -1.97 12.41
N ASP A 57 -0.24 -3.00 13.15
CA ASP A 57 -1.09 -4.09 12.64
C ASP A 57 -2.41 -3.54 12.05
N SER A 58 -2.99 -2.51 12.68
CA SER A 58 -4.20 -1.84 12.23
C SER A 58 -4.08 -1.01 10.96
N GLU A 59 -2.86 -0.71 10.54
CA GLU A 59 -2.60 -0.03 9.27
C GLU A 59 -2.34 -1.04 8.14
N THR A 60 -2.40 -2.36 8.39
CA THR A 60 -2.19 -3.39 7.35
C THR A 60 -3.20 -3.25 6.22
N GLU A 61 -2.70 -3.05 5.00
CA GLU A 61 -3.51 -2.88 3.79
C GLU A 61 -3.54 -4.16 2.95
N PHE A 62 -4.68 -4.38 2.31
CA PHE A 62 -4.89 -5.48 1.39
C PHE A 62 -5.22 -4.91 0.02
N SER A 63 -4.45 -5.29 -1.00
CA SER A 63 -4.71 -4.91 -2.39
C SER A 63 -4.88 -6.12 -3.29
N ILE A 64 -5.77 -6.00 -4.27
CA ILE A 64 -6.04 -6.99 -5.31
C ILE A 64 -5.73 -6.43 -6.69
N LYS A 65 -5.51 -7.31 -7.65
CA LYS A 65 -5.13 -6.92 -9.01
C LYS A 65 -6.38 -6.69 -9.88
N LYS A 66 -6.68 -5.44 -10.22
CA LYS A 66 -7.71 -5.06 -11.21
C LYS A 66 -7.07 -4.34 -12.38
N ASN A 67 -7.38 -4.74 -13.61
CA ASN A 67 -6.81 -4.13 -14.83
C ASN A 67 -5.28 -3.98 -14.80
N LYS A 68 -4.58 -5.03 -14.33
CA LYS A 68 -3.12 -5.07 -14.14
C LYS A 68 -2.55 -4.10 -13.10
N LYS A 69 -3.40 -3.39 -12.34
CA LYS A 69 -3.00 -2.48 -11.25
C LYS A 69 -3.44 -3.05 -9.90
N TRP A 70 -2.64 -2.79 -8.87
CA TRP A 70 -3.04 -3.06 -7.49
C TRP A 70 -4.02 -1.99 -7.03
N VAL A 71 -5.17 -2.40 -6.53
CA VAL A 71 -6.19 -1.54 -5.93
C VAL A 71 -6.54 -2.09 -4.57
N LEU A 72 -6.86 -1.21 -3.61
CA LEU A 72 -7.28 -1.65 -2.28
C LEU A 72 -8.52 -2.56 -2.39
N ALA A 73 -8.48 -3.66 -1.64
CA ALA A 73 -9.54 -4.67 -1.64
C ALA A 73 -10.77 -4.20 -0.85
N ASP A 74 -10.57 -3.30 0.11
CA ASP A 74 -11.62 -2.66 0.90
C ASP A 74 -11.08 -1.37 1.56
N GLU A 75 -11.96 -0.44 1.96
CA GLU A 75 -11.62 0.75 2.77
C GLU A 75 -11.42 0.43 4.27
N THR A 76 -11.20 -0.83 4.63
CA THR A 76 -11.26 -1.29 6.03
C THR A 76 -10.09 -0.81 6.88
N HIS A 77 -10.18 0.44 7.33
CA HIS A 77 -9.65 0.88 8.61
C HIS A 77 -10.43 0.14 9.70
N GLY A 78 -9.85 -0.90 10.28
CA GLY A 78 -10.57 -1.64 11.32
C GLY A 78 -9.96 -2.97 11.72
N LEU A 79 -8.63 -3.05 11.90
CA LEU A 79 -8.23 -3.73 13.12
C LEU A 79 -8.29 -2.69 14.23
N THR A 80 -8.81 -3.08 15.39
CA THR A 80 -8.50 -2.46 16.67
C THR A 80 -7.04 -2.01 16.67
N ALA A 81 -6.78 -0.77 17.10
CA ALA A 81 -5.45 -0.17 17.08
C ALA A 81 -4.47 -1.05 17.86
N PHE A 82 -3.81 -1.93 17.13
CA PHE A 82 -2.86 -2.89 17.65
C PHE A 82 -1.52 -2.57 17.02
N THR A 83 -0.52 -2.54 17.90
CA THR A 83 0.86 -2.46 17.50
C THR A 83 1.58 -3.66 18.08
N THR A 84 2.46 -4.23 17.26
CA THR A 84 3.30 -5.34 17.68
C THR A 84 4.74 -4.88 17.71
N ASN A 85 5.41 -5.06 18.84
CA ASN A 85 6.85 -4.83 18.97
C ASN A 85 7.58 -6.13 18.66
N ILE A 86 8.49 -6.11 17.70
CA ILE A 86 9.32 -7.26 17.31
C ILE A 86 10.76 -6.93 17.69
N LEU A 87 11.35 -7.71 18.61
CA LEU A 87 12.72 -7.47 19.04
C LEU A 87 13.72 -7.85 17.95
N SER A 88 14.97 -7.43 18.12
CA SER A 88 16.05 -7.73 17.16
C SER A 88 16.19 -9.25 16.92
N GLY A 89 16.21 -9.65 15.66
CA GLY A 89 16.36 -11.06 15.25
C GLY A 89 15.13 -11.94 15.46
N GLU A 90 14.08 -11.42 16.11
CA GLU A 90 12.84 -12.17 16.35
C GLU A 90 11.91 -12.19 15.12
N GLU A 91 11.01 -13.16 15.14
CA GLU A 91 9.93 -13.33 14.18
C GLU A 91 8.59 -13.33 14.94
N ASN A 92 7.62 -12.61 14.40
CA ASN A 92 6.25 -12.60 14.92
C ASN A 92 5.25 -13.07 13.84
N GLU A 93 4.16 -13.69 14.28
CA GLU A 93 3.04 -14.07 13.41
C GLU A 93 1.88 -13.08 13.57
N LEU A 94 1.43 -12.47 12.47
CA LEU A 94 0.17 -11.74 12.40
C LEU A 94 -0.89 -12.61 11.73
N ASP A 95 -1.93 -12.98 12.49
CA ASP A 95 -3.03 -13.79 11.97
C ASP A 95 -3.95 -12.95 11.07
N LEU A 96 -3.93 -13.24 9.77
CA LEU A 96 -4.74 -12.56 8.76
C LEU A 96 -5.88 -13.43 8.25
N THR A 97 -6.17 -14.57 8.88
CA THR A 97 -7.15 -15.57 8.43
C THR A 97 -8.52 -14.94 8.12
N ASN A 98 -9.04 -14.15 9.05
CA ASN A 98 -10.34 -13.49 8.88
C ASN A 98 -10.35 -12.57 7.66
N ARG A 99 -9.30 -11.77 7.44
CA ARG A 99 -9.23 -10.82 6.31
C ARG A 99 -8.97 -11.53 4.98
N LEU A 100 -8.02 -12.45 4.94
CA LEU A 100 -7.67 -13.19 3.72
C LEU A 100 -8.78 -14.15 3.27
N SER A 101 -9.59 -14.68 4.19
CA SER A 101 -10.74 -15.54 3.84
C SER A 101 -11.86 -14.77 3.12
N GLN A 102 -12.05 -13.49 3.44
CA GLN A 102 -13.10 -12.63 2.86
C GLN A 102 -12.80 -12.16 1.43
N ILE A 103 -11.51 -12.03 1.07
CA ILE A 103 -11.08 -11.58 -0.26
C ILE A 103 -11.15 -12.77 -1.24
N LYS A 104 -11.80 -12.63 -2.41
CA LYS A 104 -12.04 -13.78 -3.31
C LYS A 104 -10.85 -14.06 -4.24
N GLU A 105 -10.00 -13.07 -4.42
CA GLU A 105 -8.89 -13.08 -5.36
C GLU A 105 -7.79 -14.06 -4.93
N LYS A 106 -7.14 -14.66 -5.94
CA LYS A 106 -6.09 -15.65 -5.72
C LYS A 106 -4.82 -15.02 -5.17
N GLU A 107 -4.46 -13.84 -5.68
CA GLU A 107 -3.29 -13.08 -5.28
C GLU A 107 -3.72 -11.82 -4.55
N ILE A 108 -3.16 -11.62 -3.36
CA ILE A 108 -3.46 -10.50 -2.48
C ILE A 108 -2.13 -9.89 -2.06
N LYS A 109 -1.91 -8.62 -2.37
CA LYS A 109 -0.75 -7.88 -1.85
C LYS A 109 -1.09 -7.39 -0.46
N VAL A 110 -0.31 -7.82 0.53
CA VAL A 110 -0.40 -7.36 1.91
C VAL A 110 0.72 -6.36 2.14
N THR A 111 0.36 -5.13 2.52
CA THR A 111 1.30 -4.07 2.88
C THR A 111 1.21 -3.84 4.38
N ILE A 112 2.35 -3.82 5.07
CA ILE A 112 2.41 -3.44 6.48
C ILE A 112 3.18 -2.14 6.66
N HIS A 113 2.77 -1.38 7.66
CA HIS A 113 3.42 -0.15 8.09
C HIS A 113 4.11 -0.39 9.42
N TYR A 114 5.31 0.16 9.59
CA TYR A 114 6.10 -0.04 10.79
C TYR A 114 7.00 1.17 11.09
N GLU A 115 7.45 1.27 12.33
CA GLU A 115 8.39 2.27 12.79
C GLU A 115 9.70 1.63 13.24
N TYR A 116 10.82 2.23 12.81
CA TYR A 116 12.16 1.89 13.27
C TYR A 116 12.95 3.19 13.46
N LYS A 117 13.57 3.38 14.63
CA LYS A 117 14.34 4.60 14.98
C LYS A 117 13.54 5.89 14.71
N ASN A 118 12.27 5.91 15.13
CA ASN A 118 11.34 7.04 14.97
C ASN A 118 11.08 7.45 13.51
N LYS A 119 11.31 6.54 12.56
CA LYS A 119 10.97 6.71 11.14
C LYS A 119 9.97 5.66 10.72
N LYS A 120 8.96 6.08 9.98
CA LYS A 120 7.94 5.20 9.41
C LYS A 120 8.40 4.61 8.09
N TYR A 121 8.04 3.36 7.88
CA TYR A 121 8.37 2.56 6.72
C TYR A 121 7.18 1.70 6.32
N GLU A 122 7.14 1.30 5.06
CA GLU A 122 6.18 0.33 4.54
C GLU A 122 6.93 -0.78 3.78
N THR A 123 6.39 -1.99 3.83
CA THR A 123 6.83 -3.08 2.96
C THR A 123 5.67 -3.99 2.62
N SER A 124 5.79 -4.75 1.55
CA SER A 124 4.70 -5.58 1.06
C SER A 124 5.16 -6.95 0.60
N THR A 125 4.24 -7.91 0.65
CA THR A 125 4.41 -9.27 0.14
C THR A 125 3.13 -9.75 -0.52
N ILE A 126 3.23 -10.78 -1.36
CA ILE A 126 2.08 -11.37 -2.06
C ILE A 126 1.67 -12.66 -1.37
N TYR A 127 0.45 -12.68 -0.84
CA TYR A 127 -0.23 -13.91 -0.45
C TYR A 127 -0.88 -14.56 -1.69
N SER A 128 -0.64 -15.85 -1.86
CA SER A 128 -1.25 -16.66 -2.92
C SER A 128 -2.11 -17.74 -2.28
N LYS A 129 -3.42 -17.74 -2.54
CA LYS A 129 -4.29 -18.86 -2.16
C LYS A 129 -3.83 -20.11 -2.91
N MET A 130 -3.35 -21.10 -2.16
CA MET A 130 -3.12 -22.44 -2.71
C MET A 130 -4.48 -23.03 -3.13
N LYS A 131 -4.49 -23.71 -4.28
CA LYS A 131 -5.68 -24.41 -4.79
C LYS A 131 -5.90 -25.71 -4.03
#